data_AF-A0A921ILI8-F1
#
_entry.id   AF-A0A921ILI8-F1
#
_cell.length_a   1.000
_cell.length_b   1.000
_cell.length_c   1.000
_cell.angle_alpha   90.00
_cell.angle_beta   90.00
_cell.angle_gamma   90.00
#
_symmetry.space_group_name_H-M   'P 1'
#
loop_
_entity.id
_entity.type
_entity.pdbx_description
1 polymer ?
#
loop_
_entity_poly.entity_id
_entity_poly.type
_entity_poly.pdbx_seq_one_letter_code
_entity_poly.pdbx_strand_id
1 'polypeptide(L)'
;MNANDLNAALYEKMAAEQDQYRDWLKSQPPEEILHHAYEYSVREDIVMAMEELELTDAQAQALLDSSSPLADVYRYFEKLETAHMDVVRDSIENRADDVCRAKEELRTTTTYSHTAAYASEHGELEQYRASNRANLQCKEAIEAAVREHFDGMYLNQDAAKGVIQTYGLDRVMLVLANTVQLQDWDGRYSHRNKEWAKTIPNYNSDTVRRGYALNSHPAVLDGFIDLVREEQQRSHTKGEKAQQPRTSVRDKLKQEPPAHKPVTQKKREQER
;
A
#
# COMPACT_ATOMS: atom_id res chain seq x y z
N MET A 1 -44.51 -37.95 18.85
CA MET A 1 -44.23 -36.51 18.72
C MET A 1 -44.40 -36.15 17.27
N ASN A 2 -45.02 -35.01 16.98
CA ASN A 2 -45.19 -34.48 15.64
C ASN A 2 -43.84 -33.82 15.21
N ALA A 3 -43.56 -33.74 13.90
CA ALA A 3 -42.34 -33.14 13.35
C ALA A 3 -42.04 -31.72 13.89
N ASN A 4 -43.08 -30.92 14.12
CA ASN A 4 -42.93 -29.58 14.70
C ASN A 4 -42.49 -29.62 16.17
N ASP A 5 -42.78 -30.69 16.91
CA ASP A 5 -42.39 -30.83 18.31
C ASP A 5 -40.89 -31.11 18.45
N LEU A 6 -40.31 -31.89 17.51
CA LEU A 6 -38.89 -32.24 17.52
C LEU A 6 -38.00 -31.06 17.11
N ASN A 7 -38.42 -30.29 16.10
CA ASN A 7 -37.69 -29.09 15.68
C ASN A 7 -37.71 -28.02 16.79
N ALA A 8 -38.86 -27.79 17.43
CA ALA A 8 -38.96 -26.89 18.58
C ALA A 8 -38.06 -27.36 19.74
N ALA A 9 -38.06 -28.65 20.07
CA ALA A 9 -37.18 -29.18 21.11
C ALA A 9 -35.69 -29.01 20.78
N LEU A 10 -35.31 -29.17 19.52
CA LEU A 10 -33.93 -28.96 19.07
C LEU A 10 -33.52 -27.49 19.15
N TYR A 11 -34.39 -26.57 18.71
CA TYR A 11 -34.17 -25.13 18.84
C TYR A 11 -33.93 -24.74 20.29
N GLU A 12 -34.83 -25.12 21.21
CA GLU A 12 -34.71 -24.83 22.64
C GLU A 12 -33.41 -25.37 23.24
N LYS A 13 -32.99 -26.57 22.81
CA LYS A 13 -31.73 -27.18 23.26
C LYS A 13 -30.51 -26.39 22.77
N MET A 14 -30.48 -26.01 21.49
CA MET A 14 -29.40 -25.20 20.91
C MET A 14 -29.35 -23.79 21.52
N ALA A 15 -30.50 -23.15 21.73
CA ALA A 15 -30.61 -21.85 22.39
C ALA A 15 -30.07 -21.91 23.84
N ALA A 16 -30.45 -22.93 24.61
CA ALA A 16 -29.94 -23.14 25.96
C ALA A 16 -28.42 -23.42 25.98
N GLU A 17 -27.89 -24.14 24.98
CA GLU A 17 -26.44 -24.34 24.82
C GLU A 17 -25.73 -23.01 24.53
N GLN A 18 -26.32 -22.16 23.68
CA GLN A 18 -25.77 -20.83 23.38
C GLN A 18 -25.77 -19.92 24.60
N ASP A 19 -26.83 -19.92 25.42
CA ASP A 19 -26.86 -19.12 26.65
C ASP A 19 -25.79 -19.57 27.66
N GLN A 20 -25.56 -20.89 27.78
CA GLN A 20 -24.45 -21.40 28.61
C GLN A 20 -23.08 -20.94 28.09
N TYR A 21 -22.87 -20.99 26.77
CA TYR A 21 -21.63 -20.50 26.16
C TYR A 21 -21.44 -19.00 26.35
N ARG A 22 -22.51 -18.21 26.19
CA ARG A 22 -22.56 -16.76 26.45
C ARG A 22 -22.19 -16.44 27.90
N ASP A 23 -22.76 -17.15 28.86
CA ASP A 23 -22.50 -16.92 30.29
C ASP A 23 -21.07 -17.33 30.68
N TRP A 24 -20.54 -18.39 30.08
CA TRP A 24 -19.13 -18.72 30.19
C TRP A 24 -18.26 -17.58 29.64
N LEU A 25 -18.53 -17.07 28.42
CA LEU A 25 -17.78 -15.96 27.82
C LEU A 25 -17.77 -14.70 28.70
N LYS A 26 -18.91 -14.34 29.32
CA LYS A 26 -19.01 -13.18 30.22
C LYS A 26 -18.08 -13.29 31.44
N SER A 27 -17.67 -14.49 31.82
CA SER A 27 -16.74 -14.74 32.93
C SER A 27 -15.26 -14.72 32.51
N GLN A 28 -14.97 -14.68 31.21
CA GLN A 28 -13.61 -14.72 30.66
C GLN A 28 -12.96 -13.33 30.57
N PRO A 29 -11.61 -13.24 30.53
CA PRO A 29 -10.93 -11.98 30.25
C PRO A 29 -11.20 -11.48 28.81
N PRO A 30 -11.03 -10.18 28.52
CA PRO A 30 -11.30 -9.62 27.19
C PRO A 30 -10.55 -10.31 26.04
N GLU A 31 -9.32 -10.76 26.27
CA GLU A 31 -8.52 -11.46 25.26
C GLU A 31 -9.17 -12.79 24.83
N GLU A 32 -9.68 -13.55 25.80
CA GLU A 32 -10.39 -14.81 25.53
C GLU A 32 -11.75 -14.53 24.86
N ILE A 33 -12.47 -13.49 25.28
CA ILE A 33 -13.71 -13.07 24.62
C ILE A 33 -13.46 -12.75 23.13
N LEU A 34 -12.38 -12.04 22.81
CA LEU A 34 -12.02 -11.71 21.43
C LEU A 34 -11.66 -12.96 20.61
N HIS A 35 -10.99 -13.94 21.22
CA HIS A 35 -10.66 -15.20 20.56
C HIS A 35 -11.91 -15.98 20.13
N HIS A 36 -12.99 -15.91 20.93
CA HIS A 36 -14.24 -16.62 20.68
C HIS A 36 -15.33 -15.79 19.99
N ALA A 37 -15.06 -14.53 19.66
CA ALA A 37 -16.07 -13.61 19.14
C ALA A 37 -16.71 -14.10 17.82
N TYR A 38 -15.91 -14.69 16.94
CA TYR A 38 -16.39 -15.24 15.67
C TYR A 38 -17.20 -16.53 15.87
N GLU A 39 -16.76 -17.45 16.72
CA GLU A 39 -17.57 -18.63 17.09
C GLU A 39 -18.91 -18.19 17.67
N TYR A 40 -18.89 -17.24 18.60
CA TYR A 40 -20.10 -16.71 19.22
C TYR A 40 -21.08 -16.16 18.18
N SER A 41 -20.63 -15.34 17.22
CA SER A 41 -21.52 -14.77 16.20
C SER A 41 -22.10 -15.85 15.29
N VAL A 42 -21.28 -16.79 14.83
CA VAL A 42 -21.76 -17.86 13.94
C VAL A 42 -22.75 -18.78 14.67
N ARG A 43 -22.54 -19.04 15.97
CA ARG A 43 -23.49 -19.82 16.78
C ARG A 43 -24.83 -19.12 16.92
N GLU A 44 -24.87 -17.79 17.09
CA GLU A 44 -26.12 -17.02 17.08
C GLU A 44 -26.82 -17.13 15.71
N ASP A 45 -26.07 -17.03 14.61
CA ASP A 45 -26.63 -17.17 13.26
C ASP A 45 -27.21 -18.58 13.02
N ILE A 46 -26.55 -19.63 13.53
CA ILE A 46 -27.07 -21.01 13.45
C ILE A 46 -28.37 -21.15 14.25
N VAL A 47 -28.44 -20.60 15.47
CA VAL A 47 -29.66 -20.63 16.28
C VAL A 47 -30.78 -19.85 15.60
N MET A 48 -30.48 -18.69 15.02
CA MET A 48 -31.42 -17.88 14.25
C MET A 48 -31.94 -18.65 13.02
N ALA A 49 -31.08 -19.35 12.30
CA ALA A 49 -31.49 -20.18 11.16
C ALA A 49 -32.45 -21.31 11.56
N MET A 50 -32.31 -21.85 12.78
CA MET A 50 -33.22 -22.89 13.32
C MET A 50 -34.65 -22.37 13.58
N GLU A 51 -34.90 -21.06 13.60
CA GLU A 51 -36.25 -20.50 13.74
C GLU A 51 -37.12 -20.76 12.50
N GLU A 52 -36.50 -20.84 11.32
CA GLU A 52 -37.19 -21.06 10.04
C GLU A 52 -36.90 -22.44 9.42
N LEU A 53 -35.83 -23.11 9.83
CA LEU A 53 -35.41 -24.40 9.26
C LEU A 53 -36.30 -25.56 9.75
N GLU A 54 -36.95 -26.25 8.82
CA GLU A 54 -37.71 -27.48 9.09
C GLU A 54 -36.88 -28.72 8.74
N LEU A 55 -36.33 -29.38 9.77
CA LEU A 55 -35.65 -30.68 9.62
C LEU A 55 -36.65 -31.84 9.64
N THR A 56 -36.32 -32.93 8.95
CA THR A 56 -37.07 -34.19 9.11
C THR A 56 -36.90 -34.73 10.53
N ASP A 57 -37.89 -35.50 11.02
CA ASP A 57 -37.85 -36.12 12.36
C ASP A 57 -36.54 -36.88 12.61
N ALA A 58 -36.04 -37.60 11.62
CA ALA A 58 -34.79 -38.35 11.73
C ALA A 58 -33.57 -37.45 11.90
N GLN A 59 -33.53 -36.31 11.20
CA GLN A 59 -32.45 -35.32 11.32
C GLN A 59 -32.52 -34.59 12.65
N ALA A 60 -33.71 -34.12 13.04
CA ALA A 60 -33.92 -33.44 14.32
C ALA A 60 -33.58 -34.34 15.50
N GLN A 61 -34.01 -35.61 15.46
CA GLN A 61 -33.68 -36.60 16.49
C GLN A 61 -32.17 -36.88 16.54
N ALA A 62 -31.49 -37.03 15.40
CA ALA A 62 -30.06 -37.28 15.37
C ALA A 62 -29.25 -36.13 16.00
N LEU A 63 -29.66 -34.88 15.78
CA LEU A 63 -29.03 -33.73 16.44
C LEU A 63 -29.42 -33.66 17.93
N LEU A 64 -30.66 -33.96 18.29
CA LEU A 64 -31.10 -34.03 19.69
C LEU A 64 -30.34 -35.08 20.51
N ASP A 65 -29.87 -36.16 19.88
CA ASP A 65 -29.06 -37.19 20.53
C ASP A 65 -27.62 -36.72 20.84
N SER A 66 -27.13 -35.66 20.18
CA SER A 66 -25.85 -35.03 20.55
C SER A 66 -25.95 -34.31 21.89
N SER A 67 -24.89 -34.36 22.70
CA SER A 67 -24.78 -33.58 23.94
C SER A 67 -24.60 -32.08 23.70
N SER A 68 -24.07 -31.69 22.54
CA SER A 68 -23.75 -30.29 22.17
C SER A 68 -24.09 -30.02 20.71
N PRO A 69 -25.37 -30.09 20.32
CA PRO A 69 -25.79 -29.99 18.93
C PRO A 69 -25.34 -28.69 18.26
N LEU A 70 -25.35 -27.55 18.96
CA LEU A 70 -24.97 -26.27 18.37
C LEU A 70 -23.47 -26.22 18.08
N ALA A 71 -22.63 -26.64 19.02
CA ALA A 71 -21.18 -26.74 18.82
C ALA A 71 -20.83 -27.69 17.68
N ASP A 72 -21.55 -28.80 17.52
CA ASP A 72 -21.30 -29.76 16.45
C ASP A 72 -21.62 -29.19 15.06
N VAL A 73 -22.73 -28.46 14.94
CA VAL A 73 -23.09 -27.76 13.69
C VAL A 73 -22.07 -26.66 13.39
N TYR A 74 -21.64 -25.88 14.38
CA TYR A 74 -20.58 -24.89 14.20
C TYR A 74 -19.28 -25.50 13.65
N ARG A 75 -18.78 -26.58 14.27
CA ARG A 75 -17.57 -27.29 13.79
C ARG A 75 -17.71 -27.87 12.39
N TYR A 76 -18.94 -28.19 11.97
CA TYR A 76 -19.21 -28.61 10.61
C TYR A 76 -19.18 -27.41 9.65
N PHE A 77 -19.83 -26.30 10.01
CA PHE A 77 -19.83 -25.05 9.25
C PHE A 77 -18.43 -24.46 9.06
N GLU A 78 -17.62 -24.42 10.12
CA GLU A 78 -16.25 -23.88 10.11
C GLU A 78 -15.37 -24.53 9.03
N LYS A 79 -15.58 -25.82 8.74
CA LYS A 79 -14.84 -26.54 7.70
C LYS A 79 -15.28 -26.20 6.27
N LEU A 80 -16.48 -25.63 6.12
CA LEU A 80 -17.10 -25.33 4.84
C LEU A 80 -17.01 -23.86 4.47
N GLU A 81 -16.84 -22.95 5.44
CA GLU A 81 -16.77 -21.52 5.18
C GLU A 81 -15.44 -21.11 4.53
N THR A 82 -15.33 -21.35 3.22
CA THR A 82 -14.19 -20.90 2.40
C THR A 82 -14.48 -19.58 1.69
N ALA A 83 -15.73 -19.35 1.31
CA ALA A 83 -16.13 -18.23 0.47
C ALA A 83 -15.93 -16.86 1.15
N HIS A 84 -16.12 -16.76 2.46
CA HIS A 84 -15.88 -15.50 3.19
C HIS A 84 -14.41 -15.06 3.10
N MET A 85 -13.48 -15.98 3.35
CA MET A 85 -12.05 -15.68 3.26
C MET A 85 -11.60 -15.38 1.83
N ASP A 86 -12.23 -16.00 0.83
CA ASP A 86 -12.00 -15.67 -0.58
C ASP A 86 -12.44 -14.24 -0.89
N VAL A 87 -13.63 -13.81 -0.44
CA VAL A 87 -14.09 -12.42 -0.59
C VAL A 87 -13.16 -11.42 0.13
N VAL A 88 -12.67 -11.77 1.33
CA VAL A 88 -11.69 -10.94 2.06
C VAL A 88 -10.39 -10.81 1.25
N ARG A 89 -9.86 -11.93 0.75
CA ARG A 89 -8.64 -11.93 -0.07
C ARG A 89 -8.81 -11.11 -1.34
N ASP A 90 -9.88 -11.36 -2.08
CA ASP A 90 -10.20 -10.63 -3.32
C ASP A 90 -10.37 -9.13 -3.04
N SER A 91 -10.96 -8.76 -1.91
CA SER A 91 -11.11 -7.34 -1.52
C SER A 91 -9.76 -6.67 -1.26
N ILE A 92 -8.83 -7.38 -0.62
CA ILE A 92 -7.46 -6.89 -0.40
C ILE A 92 -6.73 -6.73 -1.73
N GLU A 93 -6.78 -7.75 -2.59
CA GLU A 93 -6.12 -7.74 -3.91
C GLU A 93 -6.66 -6.60 -4.79
N ASN A 94 -7.98 -6.52 -4.94
CA ASN A 94 -8.62 -5.46 -5.75
C ASN A 94 -8.30 -4.07 -5.21
N ARG A 95 -8.32 -3.89 -3.88
CA ARG A 95 -7.97 -2.60 -3.28
C ARG A 95 -6.50 -2.25 -3.51
N ALA A 96 -5.60 -3.22 -3.42
CA ALA A 96 -4.19 -3.03 -3.71
C ALA A 96 -3.97 -2.66 -5.18
N ASP A 97 -4.65 -3.33 -6.10
CA ASP A 97 -4.60 -3.05 -7.53
C ASP A 97 -5.13 -1.66 -7.87
N ASP A 98 -6.22 -1.24 -7.25
CA ASP A 98 -6.76 0.12 -7.41
C ASP A 98 -5.76 1.19 -6.95
N VAL A 99 -5.10 0.96 -5.81
CA VAL A 99 -4.06 1.87 -5.30
C VAL A 99 -2.85 1.90 -6.23
N CYS A 100 -2.42 0.76 -6.77
CA CYS A 100 -1.33 0.67 -7.74
C CYS A 100 -1.67 1.41 -9.03
N ARG A 101 -2.88 1.19 -9.57
CA ARG A 101 -3.35 1.87 -10.78
C ARG A 101 -3.41 3.38 -10.60
N ALA A 102 -3.96 3.87 -9.49
CA ALA A 102 -4.01 5.30 -9.18
C ALA A 102 -2.60 5.91 -9.07
N LYS A 103 -1.64 5.21 -8.45
CA LYS A 103 -0.24 5.67 -8.39
C LYS A 103 0.39 5.72 -9.78
N GLU A 104 0.14 4.72 -10.63
CA GLU A 104 0.68 4.69 -11.99
C GLU A 104 0.08 5.80 -12.87
N GLU A 105 -1.22 6.07 -12.74
CA GLU A 105 -1.89 7.19 -13.40
C GLU A 105 -1.23 8.52 -13.01
N LEU A 106 -0.97 8.77 -11.72
CA LEU A 106 -0.28 9.99 -11.27
C LEU A 106 1.16 10.07 -11.80
N ARG A 107 1.87 8.94 -11.84
CA ARG A 107 3.25 8.87 -12.35
C ARG A 107 3.33 9.13 -13.85
N THR A 108 2.34 8.65 -14.60
CA THR A 108 2.28 8.77 -16.07
C THR A 108 1.60 10.04 -16.54
N THR A 109 0.84 10.73 -15.67
CA THR A 109 0.26 12.03 -15.99
C THR A 109 1.39 13.01 -16.29
N THR A 110 1.47 13.47 -17.54
CA THR A 110 2.48 14.43 -17.98
C THR A 110 2.20 15.83 -17.42
N THR A 111 3.26 16.60 -17.20
CA THR A 111 3.12 18.03 -16.90
C THR A 111 2.67 18.76 -18.16
N TYR A 112 1.64 19.59 -18.05
CA TYR A 112 1.12 20.35 -19.19
C TYR A 112 1.94 21.62 -19.44
N SER A 113 2.39 21.81 -20.69
CA SER A 113 3.39 22.83 -21.07
C SER A 113 2.82 24.07 -21.77
N HIS A 114 1.50 24.28 -21.71
CA HIS A 114 0.85 25.44 -22.32
C HIS A 114 -0.11 26.16 -21.35
N THR A 115 -0.56 27.34 -21.75
CA THR A 115 -1.49 28.15 -20.95
C THR A 115 -2.91 27.57 -20.99
N ALA A 116 -3.75 27.98 -20.03
CA ALA A 116 -5.17 27.61 -20.03
C ALA A 116 -5.91 28.06 -21.31
N ALA A 117 -5.54 29.22 -21.86
CA ALA A 117 -6.14 29.75 -23.08
C ALA A 117 -5.85 28.82 -24.27
N TYR A 118 -4.58 28.40 -24.43
CA TYR A 118 -4.19 27.43 -25.45
C TYR A 118 -4.97 26.12 -25.31
N ALA A 119 -5.05 25.58 -24.09
CA ALA A 119 -5.79 24.36 -23.83
C ALA A 119 -7.28 24.48 -24.19
N SER A 120 -7.88 25.64 -23.94
CA SER A 120 -9.27 25.90 -24.32
C SER A 120 -9.44 25.99 -25.85
N GLU A 121 -8.54 26.67 -26.55
CA GLU A 121 -8.57 26.82 -28.00
C GLU A 121 -8.36 25.50 -28.75
N HIS A 122 -7.60 24.57 -28.17
CA HIS A 122 -7.23 23.30 -28.80
C HIS A 122 -8.04 22.10 -28.25
N GLY A 123 -9.01 22.33 -27.36
CA GLY A 123 -9.83 21.26 -26.79
C GLY A 123 -9.10 20.37 -25.77
N GLU A 124 -7.95 20.79 -25.26
CA GLU A 124 -7.09 20.05 -24.32
C GLU A 124 -7.35 20.42 -22.85
N LEU A 125 -8.47 21.09 -22.58
CA LEU A 125 -8.78 21.65 -21.26
C LEU A 125 -8.83 20.57 -20.16
N GLU A 126 -9.26 19.35 -20.49
CA GLU A 126 -9.27 18.24 -19.54
C GLU A 126 -7.85 17.81 -19.14
N GLN A 127 -6.92 17.74 -20.10
CA GLN A 127 -5.51 17.42 -19.83
C GLN A 127 -4.85 18.50 -18.97
N TYR A 128 -5.12 19.78 -19.27
CA TYR A 128 -4.68 20.90 -18.46
C TYR A 128 -5.19 20.80 -17.01
N ARG A 129 -6.48 20.50 -16.83
CA ARG A 129 -7.10 20.33 -15.51
C ARG A 129 -6.54 19.13 -14.77
N ALA A 130 -6.35 17.99 -15.43
CA ALA A 130 -5.77 16.79 -14.85
C ALA A 130 -4.33 17.04 -14.39
N SER A 131 -3.50 17.68 -15.21
CA SER A 131 -2.14 18.07 -14.85
C SER A 131 -2.13 19.01 -13.64
N ASN A 132 -3.02 20.00 -13.57
CA ASN A 132 -3.08 20.91 -12.42
C ASN A 132 -3.60 20.24 -11.14
N ARG A 133 -4.53 19.28 -11.26
CA ARG A 133 -4.95 18.45 -10.13
C ARG A 133 -3.78 17.62 -9.59
N ALA A 134 -3.01 17.00 -10.48
CA ALA A 134 -1.83 16.24 -10.09
C ALA A 134 -0.72 17.15 -9.51
N ASN A 135 -0.60 18.41 -9.93
CA ASN A 135 0.30 19.39 -9.31
C ASN A 135 -0.11 19.69 -7.85
N LEU A 136 -1.41 19.89 -7.60
CA LEU A 136 -1.93 20.09 -6.26
C LEU A 136 -1.69 18.86 -5.36
N GLN A 137 -1.98 17.66 -5.86
CA GLN A 137 -1.74 16.42 -5.12
C GLN A 137 -0.25 16.20 -4.84
N CYS A 138 0.62 16.52 -5.81
CA CYS A 138 2.07 16.47 -5.63
C CYS A 138 2.53 17.46 -4.55
N LYS A 139 2.00 18.69 -4.53
CA LYS A 139 2.25 19.66 -3.45
C LYS A 139 1.87 19.07 -2.09
N GLU A 140 0.65 18.55 -1.94
CA GLU A 140 0.16 17.99 -0.67
C GLU A 140 1.04 16.81 -0.20
N ALA A 141 1.48 15.97 -1.13
CA ALA A 141 2.39 14.86 -0.84
C ALA A 141 3.79 15.33 -0.40
N ILE A 142 4.34 16.39 -0.99
CA ILE A 142 5.60 16.99 -0.55
C ILE A 142 5.44 17.54 0.87
N GLU A 143 4.36 18.26 1.16
CA GLU A 143 4.10 18.82 2.50
C GLU A 143 3.92 17.73 3.55
N ALA A 144 3.23 16.63 3.19
CA ALA A 144 3.12 15.45 4.04
C ALA A 144 4.48 14.81 4.31
N ALA A 145 5.27 14.58 3.26
CA ALA A 145 6.61 14.02 3.38
C ALA A 145 7.53 14.88 4.26
N VAL A 146 7.49 16.21 4.10
CA VAL A 146 8.24 17.12 4.98
C VAL A 146 7.77 16.99 6.43
N ARG A 147 6.46 16.95 6.68
CA ARG A 147 5.92 16.85 8.04
C ARG A 147 6.28 15.53 8.73
N GLU A 148 6.25 14.43 7.99
CA GLU A 148 6.48 13.08 8.51
C GLU A 148 7.97 12.77 8.69
N HIS A 149 8.83 13.39 7.88
CA HIS A 149 10.26 13.07 7.83
C HIS A 149 11.18 14.16 8.37
N PHE A 150 10.63 15.21 8.97
CA PHE A 150 11.39 16.27 9.64
C PHE A 150 11.27 16.14 11.16
N ASP A 151 12.38 15.88 11.85
CA ASP A 151 12.42 15.67 13.30
C ASP A 151 12.54 16.97 14.13
N GLY A 152 12.46 18.12 13.45
CA GLY A 152 12.70 19.44 14.05
C GLY A 152 14.10 20.00 13.77
N MET A 153 15.05 19.16 13.37
CA MET A 153 16.43 19.55 13.08
C MET A 153 16.91 19.06 11.70
N TYR A 154 16.55 17.84 11.32
CA TYR A 154 17.00 17.17 10.11
C TYR A 154 15.84 16.58 9.33
N LEU A 155 15.98 16.61 8.00
CA LEU A 155 15.10 15.93 7.07
C LEU A 155 15.70 14.57 6.73
N ASN A 156 14.90 13.50 6.79
CA ASN A 156 15.34 12.16 6.41
C ASN A 156 15.80 12.14 4.93
N GLN A 157 16.90 11.44 4.65
CA GLN A 157 17.46 11.26 3.30
C GLN A 157 16.48 10.63 2.30
N ASP A 158 15.52 9.85 2.81
CA ASP A 158 14.53 9.15 2.01
C ASP A 158 13.21 9.92 1.86
N ALA A 159 13.09 11.11 2.47
CA ALA A 159 11.86 11.91 2.49
C ALA A 159 11.30 12.20 1.08
N ALA A 160 12.18 12.40 0.10
CA ALA A 160 11.78 12.71 -1.27
C ALA A 160 11.40 11.47 -2.10
N LYS A 161 11.86 10.26 -1.71
CA LYS A 161 11.77 9.06 -2.57
C LYS A 161 10.33 8.66 -2.87
N GLY A 162 9.47 8.63 -1.85
CA GLY A 162 8.06 8.24 -2.01
C GLY A 162 7.28 9.19 -2.93
N VAL A 163 7.55 10.49 -2.82
CA VAL A 163 6.92 11.51 -3.66
C VAL A 163 7.40 11.37 -5.11
N ILE A 164 8.71 11.24 -5.33
CA ILE A 164 9.28 11.05 -6.67
C ILE A 164 8.74 9.78 -7.33
N GLN A 165 8.63 8.68 -6.58
CA GLN A 165 8.09 7.42 -7.08
C GLN A 165 6.62 7.55 -7.53
N THR A 166 5.83 8.33 -6.80
CA THR A 166 4.39 8.49 -7.06
C THR A 166 4.08 9.46 -8.18
N TYR A 167 4.76 10.61 -8.21
CA TYR A 167 4.42 11.72 -9.12
C TYR A 167 5.40 11.88 -10.29
N GLY A 168 6.51 11.15 -10.27
CA GLY A 168 7.60 11.33 -11.23
C GLY A 168 8.45 12.55 -10.91
N LEU A 169 9.73 12.48 -11.29
CA LEU A 169 10.72 13.50 -10.96
C LEU A 169 10.36 14.87 -11.54
N ASP A 170 9.93 14.92 -12.80
CA ASP A 170 9.63 16.17 -13.51
C ASP A 170 8.53 16.98 -12.82
N ARG A 171 7.47 16.30 -12.35
CA ARG A 171 6.37 16.95 -11.63
C ARG A 171 6.79 17.46 -10.27
N VAL A 172 7.54 16.65 -9.51
CA VAL A 172 8.09 17.07 -8.20
C VAL A 172 8.95 18.32 -8.38
N MET A 173 9.84 18.32 -9.39
CA MET A 173 10.69 19.45 -9.71
C MET A 173 9.88 20.69 -10.12
N LEU A 174 8.85 20.54 -10.96
CA LEU A 174 7.95 21.61 -11.37
C LEU A 174 7.29 22.30 -10.16
N VAL A 175 6.73 21.51 -9.23
CA VAL A 175 6.02 22.04 -8.05
C VAL A 175 6.97 22.75 -7.10
N LEU A 176 8.16 22.20 -6.87
CA LEU A 176 9.20 22.82 -6.05
C LEU A 176 9.70 24.12 -6.66
N ALA A 177 10.09 24.10 -7.94
CA ALA A 177 10.55 25.27 -8.66
C ALA A 177 9.48 26.37 -8.73
N ASN A 178 8.22 26.00 -8.93
CA ASN A 178 7.10 26.94 -8.88
C ASN A 178 7.06 27.73 -7.57
N THR A 179 7.24 27.04 -6.44
CA THR A 179 7.23 27.66 -5.10
C THR A 179 8.41 28.63 -4.96
N VAL A 180 9.62 28.19 -5.31
CA VAL A 180 10.83 29.03 -5.23
C VAL A 180 10.72 30.27 -6.13
N GLN A 181 10.21 30.12 -7.36
CA GLN A 181 10.01 31.24 -8.27
C GLN A 181 9.01 32.28 -7.72
N LEU A 182 7.91 31.84 -7.09
CA LEU A 182 6.95 32.74 -6.44
C LEU A 182 7.53 33.41 -5.18
N GLN A 183 8.57 32.81 -4.59
CA GLN A 183 9.23 33.26 -3.38
C GLN A 183 10.70 33.65 -3.62
N ASP A 184 11.05 34.11 -4.84
CA ASP A 184 12.44 34.44 -5.22
C ASP A 184 13.05 35.53 -4.32
N TRP A 185 12.20 36.33 -3.69
CA TRP A 185 12.57 37.35 -2.70
C TRP A 185 13.03 36.77 -1.35
N ASP A 186 12.67 35.52 -1.00
CA ASP A 186 12.98 34.93 0.31
C ASP A 186 14.45 34.50 0.40
N GLY A 187 15.20 35.08 1.33
CA GLY A 187 16.65 34.84 1.48
C GLY A 187 17.03 33.46 2.01
N ARG A 188 16.08 32.65 2.49
CA ARG A 188 16.34 31.32 3.05
C ARG A 188 16.57 30.23 2.00
N TYR A 189 16.11 30.45 0.76
CA TYR A 189 16.45 29.58 -0.35
C TYR A 189 17.88 29.84 -0.80
N SER A 190 18.66 28.76 -0.97
CA SER A 190 20.03 28.88 -1.45
C SER A 190 20.07 29.46 -2.87
N HIS A 191 21.13 30.21 -3.18
CA HIS A 191 21.32 30.77 -4.52
C HIS A 191 21.28 29.66 -5.60
N ARG A 192 21.88 28.50 -5.30
CA ARG A 192 21.88 27.33 -6.17
C ARG A 192 20.46 26.83 -6.47
N ASN A 193 19.57 26.81 -5.48
CA ASN A 193 18.18 26.37 -5.68
C ASN A 193 17.33 27.43 -6.39
N LYS A 194 17.59 28.72 -6.18
CA LYS A 194 16.93 29.78 -6.95
C LYS A 194 17.29 29.73 -8.43
N GLU A 195 18.58 29.61 -8.75
CA GLU A 195 19.02 29.50 -10.15
C GLU A 195 18.49 28.22 -10.82
N TRP A 196 18.50 27.10 -10.11
CA TRP A 196 17.87 25.87 -10.59
C TRP A 196 16.37 26.05 -10.85
N ALA A 197 15.63 26.67 -9.93
CA ALA A 197 14.21 26.89 -10.09
C ALA A 197 13.90 27.71 -11.36
N LYS A 198 14.71 28.72 -11.70
CA LYS A 198 14.55 29.52 -12.92
C LYS A 198 14.68 28.72 -14.22
N THR A 199 15.34 27.57 -14.20
CA THR A 199 15.49 26.71 -15.39
C THR A 199 14.24 25.91 -15.74
N ILE A 200 13.27 25.81 -14.82
CA ILE A 200 12.07 25.00 -15.00
C ILE A 200 10.92 25.90 -15.46
N PRO A 201 10.44 25.76 -16.70
CA PRO A 201 9.38 26.61 -17.22
C PRO A 201 8.05 26.32 -16.52
N ASN A 202 7.24 27.36 -16.35
CA ASN A 202 5.88 27.24 -15.84
C ASN A 202 4.99 28.25 -16.55
N TYR A 203 4.02 27.75 -17.32
CA TYR A 203 3.16 28.53 -18.20
C TYR A 203 1.81 28.89 -17.55
N ASN A 204 1.57 28.44 -16.31
CA ASN A 204 0.38 28.81 -15.56
C ASN A 204 0.43 30.27 -15.11
N SER A 205 -0.73 30.92 -15.03
CA SER A 205 -0.83 32.25 -14.40
C SER A 205 -0.53 32.18 -12.91
N ASP A 206 -0.07 33.29 -12.32
CA ASP A 206 0.23 33.37 -10.89
C ASP A 206 -0.92 32.92 -9.99
N THR A 207 -2.17 33.19 -10.39
CA THR A 207 -3.37 32.74 -9.68
C THR A 207 -3.43 31.22 -9.57
N VAL A 208 -3.17 30.50 -10.68
CA VAL A 208 -3.18 29.03 -10.71
C VAL A 208 -1.95 28.49 -9.99
N ARG A 209 -0.78 29.11 -10.21
CA ARG A 209 0.50 28.74 -9.59
C ARG A 209 0.46 28.78 -8.07
N ARG A 210 -0.26 29.75 -7.48
CA ARG A 210 -0.47 29.83 -6.02
C ARG A 210 -1.25 28.64 -5.47
N GLY A 211 -2.12 28.02 -6.26
CA GLY A 211 -2.90 26.85 -5.85
C GLY A 211 -2.02 25.65 -5.48
N TYR A 212 -0.88 25.49 -6.15
CA TYR A 212 0.08 24.42 -5.88
C TYR A 212 1.45 24.94 -5.39
N ALA A 213 1.50 26.13 -4.79
CA ALA A 213 2.67 26.60 -4.05
C ALA A 213 2.71 25.96 -2.65
N LEU A 214 3.89 25.48 -2.23
CA LEU A 214 4.08 24.78 -0.96
C LEU A 214 3.98 25.74 0.24
N ASN A 215 3.29 25.29 1.27
CA ASN A 215 3.13 25.96 2.56
C ASN A 215 3.98 25.25 3.62
N SER A 216 5.30 25.28 3.45
CA SER A 216 6.28 24.75 4.41
C SER A 216 7.39 25.77 4.63
N HIS A 217 8.11 25.65 5.75
CA HIS A 217 9.16 26.62 6.09
C HIS A 217 10.26 26.62 5.00
N PRO A 218 10.64 27.78 4.43
CA PRO A 218 11.55 27.83 3.27
C PRO A 218 12.89 27.13 3.47
N ALA A 219 13.49 27.20 4.67
CA ALA A 219 14.75 26.50 4.95
C ALA A 219 14.62 24.96 4.92
N VAL A 220 13.46 24.42 5.33
CA VAL A 220 13.21 22.97 5.28
C VAL A 220 12.93 22.55 3.85
N LEU A 221 12.19 23.36 3.09
CA LEU A 221 11.97 23.15 1.67
C LEU A 221 13.27 23.22 0.86
N ASP A 222 14.20 24.14 1.20
CA ASP A 222 15.51 24.22 0.55
C ASP A 222 16.28 22.89 0.70
N GLY A 223 16.28 22.31 1.91
CA GLY A 223 16.84 20.98 2.14
C GLY A 223 16.11 19.85 1.40
N PHE A 224 14.78 19.89 1.32
CA PHE A 224 14.00 18.92 0.54
C PHE A 224 14.33 19.00 -0.96
N ILE A 225 14.51 20.21 -1.50
CA ILE A 225 14.93 20.44 -2.89
C ILE A 225 16.29 19.79 -3.15
N ASP A 226 17.23 19.90 -2.22
CA ASP A 226 18.54 19.26 -2.37
C ASP A 226 18.42 17.73 -2.46
N LEU A 227 17.58 17.10 -1.63
CA LEU A 227 17.31 15.65 -1.73
C LEU A 227 16.75 15.25 -3.11
N VAL A 228 15.79 16.02 -3.63
CA VAL A 228 15.20 15.75 -4.96
C VAL A 228 16.26 15.88 -6.06
N ARG A 229 17.14 16.88 -5.98
CA ARG A 229 18.19 17.11 -6.96
C ARG A 229 19.30 16.06 -6.89
N GLU A 230 19.58 15.52 -5.71
CA GLU A 230 20.45 14.36 -5.57
C GLU A 230 19.85 13.12 -6.25
N GLU A 231 18.56 12.86 -6.06
CA GLU A 231 17.86 11.75 -6.73
C GLU A 231 17.80 11.93 -8.26
N GLN A 232 17.68 13.17 -8.75
CA GLN A 232 17.82 13.49 -10.17
C GLN A 232 19.20 13.06 -10.71
N GLN A 233 20.28 13.45 -10.03
CA GLN A 233 21.64 13.12 -10.45
C GLN A 233 21.87 11.59 -10.42
N ARG A 234 21.42 10.92 -9.35
CA ARG A 234 21.50 9.45 -9.22
C ARG A 234 20.77 8.75 -10.37
N SER A 235 19.62 9.27 -10.80
CA SER A 235 18.83 8.72 -11.91
C SER A 235 19.53 8.89 -13.25
N HIS A 236 20.13 10.06 -13.52
CA HIS A 236 20.94 10.28 -14.72
C HIS A 236 22.16 9.34 -14.79
N THR A 237 22.92 9.22 -13.71
CA THR A 237 24.10 8.33 -13.68
C THR A 237 23.74 6.84 -13.84
N LYS A 238 22.58 6.41 -13.31
CA LYS A 238 22.09 5.03 -13.51
C LYS A 238 21.64 4.78 -14.95
N GLY A 239 21.00 5.76 -15.60
CA GLY A 239 20.62 5.71 -17.01
C GLY A 239 21.83 5.62 -17.94
N GLU A 240 22.87 6.41 -17.68
CA GLU A 240 24.14 6.39 -18.43
C GLU A 240 24.90 5.06 -18.26
N LYS A 241 24.90 4.49 -17.05
CA LYS A 241 25.50 3.16 -16.80
C LYS A 241 24.70 2.00 -17.40
N ALA A 242 23.39 2.14 -17.58
CA ALA A 242 22.55 1.14 -18.24
C ALA A 242 22.71 1.14 -19.77
N GLN A 243 23.17 2.24 -20.37
CA GLN A 243 23.48 2.37 -21.79
C GLN A 243 24.91 1.93 -22.17
N GLN A 244 25.77 1.63 -21.19
CA GLN A 244 27.00 0.89 -21.48
C GLN A 244 26.65 -0.54 -21.90
N PRO A 245 27.17 -1.05 -23.03
CA PRO A 245 26.84 -2.39 -23.49
C PRO A 245 27.20 -3.40 -22.40
N ARG A 246 26.17 -4.03 -21.82
CA ARG A 246 26.35 -5.15 -20.90
C ARG A 246 27.10 -6.23 -21.66
N THR A 247 28.37 -6.45 -21.29
CA THR A 247 29.15 -7.60 -21.79
C THR A 247 28.30 -8.85 -21.59
N SER A 248 27.94 -9.50 -22.69
CA SER A 248 27.00 -10.61 -22.70
C SER A 248 27.53 -11.75 -21.83
N VAL A 249 26.65 -12.44 -21.11
CA VAL A 249 27.00 -13.64 -20.33
C VAL A 249 27.65 -14.70 -21.24
N ARG A 250 27.39 -14.68 -22.55
CA ARG A 250 28.08 -15.50 -23.57
C ARG A 250 29.58 -15.20 -23.68
N ASP A 251 30.02 -13.96 -23.50
CA ASP A 251 31.44 -13.59 -23.56
C ASP A 251 32.18 -14.02 -22.30
N LYS A 252 31.47 -14.09 -21.16
CA LYS A 252 31.98 -14.63 -19.89
C LYS A 252 32.05 -16.16 -19.87
N LEU A 253 31.20 -16.85 -20.64
CA LEU A 253 31.19 -18.31 -20.76
C LEU A 253 32.17 -18.89 -21.80
N LYS A 254 32.75 -18.05 -22.66
CA LYS A 254 33.79 -18.45 -23.64
C LYS A 254 35.22 -18.40 -23.08
N GLN A 255 35.41 -17.92 -21.86
CA GLN A 255 36.70 -18.01 -21.19
C GLN A 255 36.78 -19.36 -20.49
N GLU A 256 37.56 -20.28 -21.07
CA GLU A 256 37.86 -21.56 -20.43
C GLU A 256 38.53 -21.33 -19.06
N PRO A 257 38.15 -22.09 -18.01
CA PRO A 257 38.85 -22.04 -16.74
C PRO A 257 40.26 -22.63 -16.88
N PRO A 258 41.27 -22.09 -16.17
CA PRO A 258 42.64 -22.58 -16.25
C PRO A 258 42.75 -24.02 -15.72
N ALA A 259 43.42 -24.88 -16.50
CA ALA A 259 43.61 -26.29 -16.19
C ALA A 259 44.26 -26.51 -14.82
N HIS A 260 43.59 -27.30 -13.98
CA HIS A 260 44.06 -27.70 -12.66
C HIS A 260 45.23 -28.70 -12.80
N LYS A 261 46.41 -28.36 -12.28
CA LYS A 261 47.54 -29.31 -12.18
C LYS A 261 47.33 -30.22 -10.96
N PRO A 262 47.61 -31.53 -11.07
CA PRO A 262 47.41 -32.47 -9.97
C PRO A 262 48.44 -32.26 -8.84
N VAL A 263 47.95 -32.26 -7.61
CA VAL A 263 48.74 -32.13 -6.38
C VAL A 263 49.48 -33.44 -6.10
N THR A 264 50.81 -33.39 -6.10
CA THR A 264 51.67 -34.50 -5.65
C THR A 264 51.63 -34.59 -4.12
N GLN A 265 51.22 -35.75 -3.60
CA GLN A 265 51.25 -36.07 -2.17
C GLN A 265 52.70 -36.11 -1.66
N LYS A 266 53.04 -35.27 -0.68
CA LYS A 266 54.29 -35.39 0.08
C LYS A 266 54.05 -36.19 1.37
N LYS A 267 54.64 -37.37 1.37
CA LYS A 267 54.89 -38.34 2.45
C LYS A 267 55.30 -37.63 3.75
N ARG A 268 54.62 -37.94 4.86
CA ARG A 268 55.11 -37.75 6.23
C ARG A 268 56.22 -38.77 6.46
N GLU A 269 57.43 -38.31 6.79
CA GLU A 269 58.45 -39.12 7.45
C GLU A 269 58.87 -38.42 8.76
N GLN A 270 59.05 -39.27 9.76
CA GLN A 270 59.30 -39.04 11.17
C GLN A 270 60.77 -38.73 11.47
N GLU A 271 61.02 -38.26 12.71
CA GLU A 271 62.28 -38.21 13.48
C GLU A 271 63.29 -37.09 13.13
N ARG A 272 63.55 -36.19 14.09
CA ARG A 272 64.32 -36.41 15.32
C ARG A 272 63.93 -35.41 16.40
#